data_AF-A0A811ZRF9-F1
#
_entry.id   AF-A0A811ZRF9-F1
#
_cell.length_a   1.000
_cell.length_b   1.000
_cell.length_c   1.000
_cell.angle_alpha   90.00
_cell.angle_beta   90.00
_cell.angle_gamma   90.00
#
_symmetry.space_group_name_H-M   'P 1'
#
loop_
_entity.id
_entity.type
_entity.pdbx_description
1 polymer ?
#
loop_
_entity_poly.entity_id
_entity_poly.type
_entity_poly.pdbx_seq_one_letter_code
_entity_poly.pdbx_strand_id
1 'polypeptide(L)'
;MAVSGALSRRTHVRRKAPRAFLRRLFRRQKPQLRLETGGDLLVHLNCLLFVHRLAEESRMNAFENKDGVIKKEHVQAAAKVILKKSRG
;
A
#
# COMPACT_ATOMS: atom_id res chain seq x y z
N MET A 1 -39.06 15.58 -1.77
CA MET A 1 -38.12 14.58 -2.33
C MET A 1 -36.74 15.24 -2.42
N ALA A 2 -35.92 15.14 -1.37
CA ALA A 2 -34.59 15.75 -1.36
C ALA A 2 -33.56 14.77 -1.94
N VAL A 3 -33.09 15.04 -3.16
CA VAL A 3 -32.00 14.28 -3.79
C VAL A 3 -30.71 14.65 -3.06
N SER A 4 -30.27 13.80 -2.14
CA SER A 4 -28.95 13.92 -1.51
C SER A 4 -27.86 13.66 -2.54
N GLY A 5 -27.35 14.74 -3.13
CA GLY A 5 -26.11 14.74 -3.91
C GLY A 5 -24.92 14.45 -3.00
N ALA A 6 -24.64 13.16 -2.76
CA ALA A 6 -23.36 12.73 -2.23
C ALA A 6 -22.29 13.02 -3.30
N LEU A 7 -21.75 14.23 -3.28
CA LEU A 7 -20.66 14.65 -4.14
C LEU A 7 -19.52 13.65 -4.02
N SER A 8 -19.28 12.93 -5.10
CA SER A 8 -18.06 12.19 -5.35
C SER A 8 -16.89 13.18 -5.29
N ARG A 9 -16.35 13.41 -4.08
CA ARG A 9 -15.02 14.00 -3.92
C ARG A 9 -14.05 12.95 -4.47
N ARG A 10 -13.87 12.92 -5.79
CA ARG A 10 -12.67 12.37 -6.43
C ARG A 10 -11.51 13.21 -5.92
N THR A 11 -11.00 12.86 -4.74
CA THR A 11 -9.71 13.34 -4.27
C THR A 11 -8.71 12.95 -5.35
N HIS A 12 -8.08 13.94 -6.00
CA HIS A 12 -7.00 13.69 -6.94
C HIS A 12 -5.95 12.82 -6.26
N VAL A 13 -5.92 11.53 -6.60
CA VAL A 13 -4.89 10.62 -6.11
C VAL A 13 -3.57 11.13 -6.66
N ARG A 14 -2.70 11.63 -5.78
CA ARG A 14 -1.36 12.05 -6.18
C ARG A 14 -0.60 10.81 -6.66
N ARG A 15 -0.40 10.70 -7.98
CA ARG A 15 0.32 9.58 -8.62
C ARG A 15 1.85 9.74 -8.61
N LYS A 16 2.37 10.86 -8.08
CA LYS A 16 3.81 11.14 -8.08
C LYS A 16 4.51 10.37 -6.96
N ALA A 17 5.52 9.59 -7.33
CA ALA A 17 6.34 8.84 -6.40
C ALA A 17 7.08 9.77 -5.40
N PRO A 18 7.09 9.46 -4.09
CA PRO A 18 7.74 10.28 -3.08
C PRO A 18 9.26 10.00 -3.01
N ARG A 19 10.00 10.36 -4.07
CA ARG A 19 11.42 10.01 -4.27
C ARG A 19 12.35 10.43 -3.12
N ALA A 20 12.21 11.67 -2.64
CA ALA A 20 13.04 12.20 -1.54
C ALA A 20 12.81 11.46 -0.22
N PHE A 21 11.56 11.08 0.04
CA PHE A 21 11.19 10.29 1.22
C PHE A 21 11.81 8.88 1.15
N LEU A 22 11.66 8.19 0.02
CA LEU A 22 12.23 6.86 -0.17
C LEU A 22 13.74 6.87 0.04
N ARG A 23 14.47 7.78 -0.62
CA ARG A 23 15.93 7.89 -0.45
C ARG A 23 16.35 8.16 1.01
N ARG A 24 15.60 8.99 1.74
CA ARG A 24 15.86 9.22 3.18
C ARG A 24 15.61 7.98 4.03
N LEU A 25 14.52 7.25 3.76
CA LEU A 25 14.16 6.03 4.48
C LEU A 25 15.24 4.95 4.29
N PHE A 26 15.69 4.72 3.05
CA PHE A 26 16.77 3.77 2.78
C PHE A 26 18.09 4.16 3.44
N ARG A 27 18.49 5.44 3.39
CA ARG A 27 19.71 5.90 4.08
C ARG A 27 19.62 5.71 5.59
N ARG A 28 18.44 5.91 6.20
CA ARG A 28 18.25 5.68 7.63
C ARG A 28 18.37 4.21 8.00
N GLN A 29 17.84 3.32 7.17
CA GLN A 29 17.77 1.88 7.47
C GLN A 29 19.04 1.12 7.05
N LYS A 30 19.70 1.55 5.96
CA LYS A 30 20.96 0.99 5.45
C LYS A 30 21.88 2.14 4.99
N PRO A 31 22.73 2.69 5.88
CA PRO A 31 23.56 3.88 5.57
C PRO A 31 24.57 3.64 4.45
N GLN A 32 25.08 2.42 4.34
CA GLN A 32 26.10 2.05 3.35
C GLN A 32 25.48 1.73 1.97
N LEU A 33 24.16 1.57 1.87
CA LEU A 33 23.50 1.22 0.61
C LEU A 33 23.32 2.46 -0.26
N ARG A 34 23.90 2.43 -1.46
CA ARG A 34 23.71 3.46 -2.49
C ARG A 34 22.68 2.98 -3.52
N LEU A 35 21.60 3.72 -3.67
CA LEU A 35 20.60 3.49 -4.71
C LEU A 35 21.06 4.15 -6.01
N GLU A 36 21.13 3.38 -7.08
CA GLU A 36 21.36 3.93 -8.42
C GLU A 36 20.23 4.84 -8.88
N THR A 37 20.51 5.61 -9.93
CA THR A 37 19.54 6.49 -10.57
C THR A 37 18.32 5.69 -11.02
N GLY A 38 17.14 6.03 -10.48
CA GLY A 38 15.89 5.33 -10.82
C GLY A 38 15.59 4.11 -9.95
N GLY A 39 16.54 3.60 -9.15
CA GLY A 39 16.28 2.53 -8.19
C GLY A 39 15.19 2.88 -7.18
N ASP A 40 15.07 4.17 -6.83
CA ASP A 40 13.99 4.68 -5.97
C ASP A 40 12.59 4.50 -6.58
N LEU A 41 12.46 4.48 -7.92
CA LEU A 41 11.19 4.24 -8.60
C LEU A 41 10.81 2.76 -8.61
N LEU A 42 11.78 1.86 -8.80
CA LEU A 42 11.54 0.41 -8.72
C LEU A 42 11.10 0.00 -7.31
N VAL A 43 11.71 0.58 -6.28
CA VAL A 43 11.25 0.36 -4.91
C VAL A 43 9.83 0.89 -4.71
N HIS A 44 9.52 2.08 -5.26
CA HIS A 44 8.16 2.60 -5.18
C HIS A 44 7.15 1.67 -5.86
N LEU A 45 7.47 1.14 -7.04
CA LEU A 45 6.66 0.17 -7.74
C LEU A 45 6.44 -1.09 -6.89
N ASN A 46 7.50 -1.63 -6.28
CA ASN A 46 7.37 -2.79 -5.39
C ASN A 46 6.46 -2.48 -4.19
N CYS A 47 6.57 -1.28 -3.60
CA CYS A 47 5.67 -0.84 -2.55
C CYS A 47 4.20 -0.75 -3.02
N LEU A 48 3.94 -0.24 -4.22
CA LEU A 48 2.59 -0.21 -4.78
C LEU A 48 2.02 -1.61 -5.01
N LEU A 49 2.83 -2.53 -5.55
CA LEU A 49 2.44 -3.93 -5.76
C LEU A 49 2.19 -4.64 -4.42
N PHE A 50 2.98 -4.35 -3.39
CA PHE A 50 2.76 -4.85 -2.04
C PHE A 50 1.42 -4.38 -1.47
N VAL A 51 1.12 -3.07 -1.55
CA VAL A 51 -0.16 -2.54 -1.06
C VAL A 51 -1.35 -3.10 -1.85
N HIS A 52 -1.20 -3.29 -3.17
CA HIS A 52 -2.24 -3.92 -3.99
C HIS A 52 -2.55 -5.34 -3.50
N ARG A 53 -1.53 -6.20 -3.37
CA ARG A 53 -1.70 -7.58 -2.89
C ARG A 53 -2.26 -7.62 -1.47
N LEU A 54 -1.82 -6.70 -0.61
CA LEU A 54 -2.35 -6.56 0.75
C LEU A 54 -3.82 -6.19 0.76
N ALA A 55 -4.25 -5.28 -0.12
CA ALA A 55 -5.64 -4.87 -0.25
C ALA A 55 -6.53 -6.01 -0.76
N GLU A 56 -6.06 -6.77 -1.75
CA GLU A 56 -6.78 -7.95 -2.26
C GLU A 56 -6.97 -9.01 -1.18
N GLU A 57 -5.89 -9.39 -0.50
CA GLU A 57 -5.92 -10.41 0.56
C GLU A 57 -6.77 -9.93 1.76
N SER A 58 -6.68 -8.64 2.13
CA SER A 58 -7.53 -8.07 3.20
C SER A 58 -9.01 -8.08 2.81
N ARG A 59 -9.33 -7.89 1.53
CA ARG A 59 -10.70 -7.94 1.02
C ARG A 59 -11.23 -9.37 1.02
N MET A 60 -10.42 -10.35 0.65
CA MET A 60 -10.77 -11.77 0.73
C MET A 60 -11.07 -12.17 2.18
N ASN A 61 -10.20 -11.82 3.13
CA ASN A 61 -10.41 -12.10 4.55
C ASN A 61 -11.70 -11.45 5.10
N ALA A 62 -12.02 -10.23 4.67
CA ALA A 62 -13.27 -9.58 5.05
C ALA A 62 -14.49 -10.32 4.46
N PHE A 63 -14.40 -10.75 3.21
CA PHE A 63 -15.45 -11.51 2.54
C PHE A 63 -15.70 -12.87 3.20
N GLU A 64 -14.65 -13.62 3.54
CA GLU A 64 -14.74 -14.90 4.25
C GLU A 64 -15.41 -14.75 5.62
N ASN A 65 -15.14 -13.64 6.31
CA ASN A 65 -15.76 -13.30 7.60
C ASN A 65 -17.15 -12.63 7.46
N LYS A 66 -17.69 -12.49 6.24
CA LYS A 66 -18.98 -11.85 5.94
C LYS A 66 -19.07 -10.38 6.39
N ASP A 67 -17.94 -9.69 6.43
CA ASP A 67 -17.86 -8.28 6.81
C ASP A 67 -18.00 -7.36 5.59
N GLY A 68 -18.86 -6.33 5.70
CA GLY A 68 -19.01 -5.31 4.66
C GLY A 68 -17.88 -4.27 4.60
N VAL A 69 -16.98 -4.26 5.59
CA VAL A 69 -15.89 -3.29 5.74
C VAL A 69 -14.60 -3.98 6.15
N ILE A 70 -13.46 -3.53 5.61
CA ILE A 70 -12.14 -4.03 6.00
C ILE A 70 -11.79 -3.50 7.41
N LYS A 71 -11.77 -4.41 8.39
CA LYS A 71 -11.36 -4.15 9.77
C LYS A 71 -9.84 -4.37 9.94
N LYS A 72 -9.33 -3.92 11.09
CA LYS A 72 -7.92 -4.09 11.49
C LYS A 72 -7.49 -5.56 11.48
N GLU A 73 -8.36 -6.47 11.89
CA GLU A 73 -8.07 -7.91 11.99
C GLU A 73 -7.75 -8.52 10.62
N HIS A 74 -8.56 -8.17 9.60
CA HIS A 74 -8.37 -8.62 8.21
C HIS A 74 -7.03 -8.17 7.66
N VAL A 75 -6.66 -6.92 7.94
CA VAL A 75 -5.37 -6.34 7.53
C VAL A 75 -4.22 -7.00 8.27
N GLN A 76 -4.35 -7.28 9.58
CA GLN A 76 -3.30 -7.95 10.34
C GLN A 76 -3.04 -9.38 9.85
N ALA A 77 -4.10 -10.13 9.57
CA ALA A 77 -3.98 -11.47 9.00
C ALA A 77 -3.33 -11.43 7.61
N ALA A 78 -3.82 -10.57 6.72
CA ALA A 78 -3.26 -10.38 5.38
C ALA A 78 -1.81 -9.91 5.42
N ALA A 79 -1.46 -8.97 6.31
CA ALA A 79 -0.11 -8.44 6.42
C ALA A 79 0.92 -9.53 6.75
N LYS A 80 0.59 -10.48 7.64
CA LYS A 80 1.48 -11.61 7.95
C LYS A 80 1.78 -12.46 6.71
N VAL A 81 0.75 -12.74 5.91
CA VAL A 81 0.87 -13.55 4.69
C VAL A 81 1.66 -12.80 3.61
N ILE A 82 1.27 -11.56 3.31
CA ILE A 82 1.90 -10.79 2.23
C ILE A 82 3.34 -10.40 2.58
N LEU A 83 3.65 -10.03 3.83
CA LEU A 83 5.03 -9.78 4.24
C LEU A 83 5.90 -11.03 4.08
N LYS A 84 5.36 -12.23 4.33
CA LYS A 84 6.06 -13.49 4.10
C LYS A 84 6.30 -13.73 2.61
N LYS A 85 5.29 -13.48 1.76
CA LYS A 85 5.38 -13.61 0.29
C LYS A 85 6.32 -12.57 -0.36
N SER A 86 6.50 -11.41 0.28
CA SER A 86 7.34 -10.31 -0.21
C SER A 86 8.79 -10.39 0.24
N ARG A 87 9.17 -11.43 0.98
CA ARG A 87 10.59 -11.72 1.23
C ARG A 87 11.25 -12.09 -0.10
N GLY A 88 12.35 -11.41 -0.41
CA GLY A 88 13.22 -11.72 -1.54
C GLY A 88 14.16 -12.87 -1.25
#